data_AF-A0A3M1A4J5-F1
#
_entry.id   AF-A0A3M1A4J5-F1
#
_cell.length_a   1.000
_cell.length_b   1.000
_cell.length_c   1.000
_cell.angle_alpha   90.00
_cell.angle_beta   90.00
_cell.angle_gamma   90.00
#
_symmetry.space_group_name_H-M   'P 1'
#
loop_
_entity.id
_entity.type
_entity.pdbx_description
1 polymer ?
#
loop_
_entity_poly.entity_id
_entity_poly.type
_entity_poly.pdbx_seq_one_letter_code
_entity_poly.pdbx_strand_id
1 'polypeptide(L)'
;MIPVLYPAGVGEFVEFGLLGLAMSRFSGAWVAFKTTSDTAETSASVNLSRERRSIVVPQDFEMPPGGLNIRWPDPWRGQDTRLQRYKGFAAHAFARANGIDRLVW
;
A
#
# COMPACT_ATOMS: atom_id res chain seq x y z
N MET A 1 7.40 3.23 9.87
CA MET A 1 5.99 2.81 9.79
C MET A 1 5.82 1.84 8.62
N ILE A 2 5.01 0.80 8.80
CA ILE A 2 4.70 -0.22 7.79
C ILE A 2 3.17 -0.21 7.63
N PRO A 3 2.61 0.25 6.50
CA PRO A 3 1.18 0.07 6.21
C PRO A 3 0.83 -1.41 6.15
N VAL A 4 -0.29 -1.78 6.76
CA VAL A 4 -0.75 -3.18 6.83
C VAL A 4 -2.12 -3.28 6.17
N LEU A 5 -2.21 -4.09 5.12
CA LEU A 5 -3.47 -4.41 4.45
C LEU A 5 -4.06 -5.69 5.05
N TYR A 6 -5.38 -5.76 5.16
CA TYR A 6 -6.09 -6.87 5.79
C TYR A 6 -7.18 -7.41 4.87
N PRO A 7 -6.87 -8.40 4.00
CA PRO A 7 -7.87 -9.07 3.17
C PRO A 7 -8.82 -9.91 4.04
N ALA A 8 -10.11 -9.88 3.72
CA ALA A 8 -11.13 -10.69 4.36
C ALA A 8 -11.20 -12.13 3.82
N GLY A 9 -10.62 -12.39 2.64
CA GLY A 9 -10.64 -13.72 2.02
C GLY A 9 -9.66 -13.87 0.85
N VAL A 10 -9.53 -15.10 0.34
CA VAL A 10 -8.54 -15.51 -0.69
C VAL A 10 -8.62 -14.64 -1.95
N GLY A 11 -9.81 -14.21 -2.37
CA GLY A 11 -9.96 -13.34 -3.55
C GLY A 11 -9.32 -11.97 -3.40
N GLU A 12 -9.37 -11.38 -2.20
CA GLU A 12 -8.83 -10.04 -1.95
C GLU A 12 -7.29 -10.02 -1.87
N PHE A 13 -6.63 -11.18 -1.70
CA PHE A 13 -5.17 -11.24 -1.71
C PHE A 13 -4.57 -10.73 -3.02
N VAL A 14 -5.21 -11.04 -4.15
CA VAL A 14 -4.73 -10.59 -5.46
C VAL A 14 -4.96 -9.09 -5.61
N GLU A 15 -6.16 -8.61 -5.29
CA GLU A 15 -6.52 -7.18 -5.37
C GLU A 15 -5.62 -6.33 -4.46
N PHE A 16 -5.56 -6.67 -3.18
CA PHE A 16 -4.72 -5.95 -2.22
C PHE A 16 -3.22 -6.20 -2.45
N GLY A 17 -2.83 -7.29 -3.13
CA GLY A 17 -1.45 -7.57 -3.50
C GLY A 17 -0.94 -6.58 -4.54
N LEU A 18 -1.73 -6.39 -5.60
CA LEU A 18 -1.44 -5.41 -6.65
C LEU A 18 -1.44 -3.99 -6.09
N LEU A 19 -2.43 -3.65 -5.25
CA LEU A 19 -2.50 -2.34 -4.60
C LEU A 19 -1.36 -2.11 -3.61
N GLY A 20 -1.00 -3.11 -2.82
CA GLY A 20 0.10 -3.04 -1.85
C GLY A 20 1.46 -2.86 -2.53
N LEU A 21 1.69 -3.57 -3.65
CA LEU A 21 2.88 -3.38 -4.47
C LEU A 21 2.97 -1.94 -5.00
N ALA A 22 1.89 -1.41 -5.56
CA ALA A 22 1.86 -0.05 -6.08
C ALA A 22 1.98 1.01 -4.96
N MET A 23 1.30 0.81 -3.83
CA MET A 23 1.41 1.65 -2.63
C MET A 23 2.85 1.71 -2.12
N SER A 24 3.55 0.59 -2.09
CA SER A 24 4.96 0.51 -1.70
C SER A 24 5.83 1.39 -2.62
N ARG A 25 5.62 1.32 -3.94
CA ARG A 25 6.37 2.15 -4.91
C ARG A 25 6.07 3.64 -4.80
N PHE A 26 4.83 3.99 -4.48
CA PHE A 26 4.41 5.40 -4.31
C PHE A 26 4.92 5.99 -3.01
N SER A 27 4.68 5.30 -1.88
CA SER A 27 5.00 5.81 -0.53
C SER A 27 6.45 5.59 -0.11
N GLY A 28 7.17 4.69 -0.78
CA GLY A 28 8.50 4.23 -0.36
C GLY A 28 8.51 3.49 0.98
N ALA A 29 7.33 3.10 1.50
CA ALA A 29 7.19 2.31 2.72
C ALA A 29 7.07 0.83 2.38
N TRP A 30 7.50 -0.03 3.30
CA TRP A 30 7.21 -1.45 3.20
C TRP A 30 5.74 -1.67 3.52
N VAL A 31 5.04 -2.43 2.69
CA VAL A 31 3.64 -2.78 2.89
C VAL A 31 3.56 -4.25 3.32
N ALA A 32 2.77 -4.53 4.33
CA ALA A 32 2.58 -5.87 4.86
C ALA A 32 1.14 -6.34 4.71
N PHE A 33 0.95 -7.66 4.78
CA PHE A 33 -0.36 -8.27 4.97
C PHE A 33 -0.54 -8.76 6.39
N LYS A 34 -1.74 -8.52 6.90
CA LYS A 34 -2.26 -9.26 8.05
C LYS A 34 -3.24 -10.30 7.50
N THR A 35 -3.14 -11.53 7.98
CA THR A 35 -3.99 -12.65 7.55
C THR A 35 -4.31 -13.51 8.75
N THR A 36 -5.48 -14.16 8.75
CA THR A 36 -5.83 -15.21 9.72
C THR A 36 -5.56 -16.59 9.12
N SER A 37 -5.45 -17.62 9.97
CA SER A 37 -5.29 -19.01 9.51
C SER A 37 -6.37 -19.39 8.49
N ASP A 38 -7.62 -19.04 8.75
CA ASP A 38 -8.74 -19.31 7.83
C ASP A 38 -8.50 -18.71 6.44
N THR A 39 -7.99 -17.47 6.35
CA THR A 39 -7.70 -16.83 5.05
C THR A 39 -6.43 -17.35 4.38
N ALA A 40 -5.44 -17.79 5.17
CA ALA A 40 -4.13 -18.20 4.68
C ALA A 40 -4.07 -19.67 4.25
N GLU A 41 -4.87 -20.53 4.87
CA GLU A 41 -4.88 -21.99 4.64
C GLU A 41 -6.03 -22.44 3.72
N THR A 42 -6.93 -21.53 3.36
CA THR A 42 -8.04 -21.83 2.44
C THR A 42 -7.60 -21.74 0.99
N SER A 43 -8.05 -22.70 0.16
CA SER A 43 -7.90 -22.67 -1.29
C SER A 43 -9.23 -22.28 -1.96
N ALA A 44 -9.20 -21.36 -2.91
CA ALA A 44 -10.37 -20.94 -3.68
C ALA A 44 -9.99 -20.61 -5.12
N SER A 45 -10.93 -20.78 -6.04
CA SER A 45 -10.79 -20.26 -7.42
C SER A 45 -11.16 -18.77 -7.44
N VAL A 46 -10.24 -17.92 -7.91
CA VAL A 46 -10.42 -16.47 -7.95
C VAL A 46 -10.57 -16.01 -9.40
N ASN A 47 -11.55 -15.14 -9.65
CA ASN A 47 -11.78 -14.56 -10.97
C ASN A 47 -10.92 -13.30 -11.16
N LEU A 48 -9.94 -13.37 -12.08
CA LEU A 48 -8.97 -12.30 -12.33
C LEU A 48 -9.46 -11.18 -13.30
N SER A 49 -10.76 -11.12 -13.60
CA SER A 49 -11.29 -10.12 -14.54
C SER A 49 -11.25 -8.69 -14.00
N ARG A 50 -11.22 -8.49 -12.68
CA ARG A 50 -11.25 -7.17 -12.03
C ARG A 50 -9.87 -6.55 -11.86
N GLU A 51 -8.82 -7.34 -12.02
CA GLU A 51 -7.42 -7.03 -11.74
C GLU A 51 -6.81 -6.14 -12.82
N ARG A 52 -7.50 -6.00 -13.97
CA ARG A 52 -7.22 -4.99 -14.98
C ARG A 52 -7.63 -3.57 -14.57
N ARG A 53 -8.15 -3.36 -13.35
CA ARG A 53 -8.43 -2.02 -12.82
C ARG A 53 -7.18 -1.14 -12.90
N SER A 54 -7.37 0.11 -13.32
CA SER A 54 -6.29 1.10 -13.27
C SER A 54 -5.97 1.41 -11.81
N ILE A 55 -4.70 1.30 -11.44
CA ILE A 55 -4.22 1.76 -10.13
C ILE A 55 -3.99 3.26 -10.23
N VAL A 56 -4.64 4.03 -9.36
CA VAL A 56 -4.58 5.49 -9.37
C VAL A 56 -3.42 5.95 -8.52
N VAL A 57 -2.50 6.72 -9.11
CA VAL A 57 -1.44 7.40 -8.38
C VAL A 57 -1.94 8.79 -7.98
N PRO A 58 -2.01 9.13 -6.67
CA PRO A 58 -2.45 10.45 -6.22
C PRO A 58 -1.58 11.57 -6.79
N GLN A 59 -2.20 12.64 -7.29
CA GLN A 59 -1.52 13.85 -7.79
C GLN A 59 -1.57 15.01 -6.78
N ASP A 60 -2.40 14.89 -5.75
CA ASP A 60 -2.66 15.87 -4.70
C ASP A 60 -1.70 15.75 -3.51
N PHE A 61 -0.74 14.83 -3.55
CA PHE A 61 0.23 14.64 -2.48
C PHE A 61 1.53 15.42 -2.74
N GLU A 62 1.87 16.35 -1.85
CA GLU A 62 3.13 17.09 -1.92
C GLU A 62 4.34 16.19 -1.61
N MET A 63 5.06 15.82 -2.66
CA MET A 63 6.27 15.00 -2.55
C MET A 63 7.45 15.81 -1.98
N PRO A 64 8.21 15.26 -1.02
CA PRO A 64 9.40 15.94 -0.51
C PRO A 64 10.50 15.99 -1.59
N PRO A 65 11.43 16.95 -1.50
CA PRO A 65 12.60 17.00 -2.37
C PRO A 65 13.37 15.67 -2.39
N GLY A 66 13.60 15.15 -3.60
CA GLY A 66 14.24 13.85 -3.84
C GLY A 66 13.33 12.62 -3.66
N GLY A 67 12.04 12.79 -3.36
CA GLY A 67 11.07 11.70 -3.25
C GLY A 67 11.23 10.83 -2.00
N LEU A 68 10.39 9.79 -1.90
CA LEU A 68 10.20 8.98 -0.68
C LEU A 68 11.05 7.71 -0.62
N ASN A 69 11.55 7.24 -1.76
CA ASN A 69 12.28 5.99 -1.85
C ASN A 69 13.63 6.05 -1.12
N ILE A 70 14.07 4.90 -0.63
CA ILE A 70 15.38 4.75 -0.01
C ILE A 70 16.47 5.05 -1.05
N ARG A 71 17.55 5.70 -0.62
CA ARG A 71 18.67 6.10 -1.49
C ARG A 71 19.98 6.06 -0.72
N TRP A 72 21.06 6.20 -1.47
CA TRP A 72 22.42 6.34 -0.93
C TRP A 72 23.12 7.50 -1.66
N PRO A 73 23.90 8.36 -0.98
CA PRO A 73 24.04 8.49 0.47
C PRO A 73 22.81 9.17 1.09
N ASP A 74 22.41 8.73 2.29
CA ASP A 74 21.17 9.21 2.91
C ASP A 74 21.30 9.34 4.43
N PRO A 75 21.44 10.56 4.96
CA PRO A 75 21.64 10.76 6.38
C PRO A 75 20.39 10.32 7.16
N TRP A 76 20.61 9.55 8.22
CA TRP A 76 19.70 9.18 9.30
C TRP A 76 18.62 10.23 9.64
N ARG A 77 18.96 11.52 9.85
CA ARG A 77 17.95 12.58 10.10
C ARG A 77 16.99 12.79 8.94
N GLY A 78 17.48 12.71 7.70
CA GLY A 78 16.65 12.81 6.50
C GLY A 78 15.74 11.60 6.33
N GLN A 79 16.23 10.41 6.66
CA GLN A 79 15.43 9.19 6.66
C GLN A 79 14.27 9.26 7.66
N ASP A 80 14.55 9.64 8.90
CA ASP A 80 13.54 9.77 9.96
C ASP A 80 12.50 10.84 9.60
N THR A 81 12.95 12.01 9.14
CA THR A 81 12.04 13.09 8.69
C THR A 81 11.11 12.60 7.58
N ARG A 82 11.63 11.88 6.58
CA ARG A 82 10.78 11.31 5.51
C ARG A 82 9.80 10.27 6.05
N LEU A 83 10.26 9.41 6.96
CA LEU A 83 9.44 8.37 7.57
C LEU A 83 8.27 8.94 8.36
N GLN A 84 8.54 9.89 9.25
CA GLN A 84 7.55 10.45 10.17
C GLN A 84 6.62 11.46 9.49
N ARG A 85 7.13 12.27 8.57
CA ARG A 85 6.37 13.39 7.99
C ARG A 85 5.70 13.10 6.65
N TYR A 86 6.13 12.06 5.92
CA TYR A 86 5.65 11.86 4.55
C TYR A 86 5.18 10.44 4.26
N LYS A 87 5.96 9.39 4.58
CA LYS A 87 5.66 8.03 4.12
C LYS A 87 4.28 7.52 4.55
N GLY A 88 3.89 7.74 5.81
CA GLY A 88 2.57 7.35 6.31
C GLY A 88 1.44 8.10 5.61
N PHE A 89 1.59 9.41 5.42
CA PHE A 89 0.59 10.23 4.74
C PHE A 89 0.48 9.91 3.24
N ALA A 90 1.59 9.57 2.58
CA ALA A 90 1.60 9.10 1.20
C ALA A 90 0.83 7.78 1.06
N ALA A 91 1.01 6.85 2.00
CA ALA A 91 0.25 5.60 2.02
C ALA A 91 -1.26 5.87 2.18
N HIS A 92 -1.66 6.78 3.07
CA HIS A 92 -3.06 7.18 3.22
C HIS A 92 -3.64 7.87 1.98
N ALA A 93 -2.88 8.76 1.32
CA ALA A 93 -3.31 9.40 0.08
C ALA A 93 -3.55 8.35 -1.02
N PHE A 94 -2.65 7.38 -1.13
CA PHE A 94 -2.79 6.26 -2.07
C PHE A 94 -4.03 5.40 -1.75
N ALA A 95 -4.24 5.07 -0.48
CA ALA A 95 -5.39 4.29 -0.04
C ALA A 95 -6.72 4.97 -0.37
N ARG A 96 -6.79 6.29 -0.14
CA ARG A 96 -7.96 7.12 -0.48
C ARG A 96 -8.22 7.13 -1.99
N ALA A 97 -7.19 7.38 -2.80
CA ALA A 97 -7.34 7.46 -4.26
C ALA A 97 -7.79 6.14 -4.90
N ASN A 98 -7.43 5.00 -4.29
CA ASN A 98 -7.78 3.67 -4.80
C ASN A 98 -8.99 3.03 -4.12
N GLY A 99 -9.66 3.73 -3.19
CA GLY A 99 -10.82 3.24 -2.46
C GLY A 99 -10.54 1.92 -1.73
N ILE A 100 -9.38 1.83 -1.07
CA ILE A 100 -8.97 0.62 -0.33
C ILE A 100 -9.85 0.43 0.90
N ASP A 101 -10.09 1.50 1.65
CA ASP A 101 -10.96 1.49 2.82
C ASP A 101 -12.42 1.44 2.36
N ARG A 102 -13.12 0.36 2.71
CA ARG A 102 -14.54 0.14 2.37
C ARG A 102 -15.33 -0.05 3.66
N LEU A 103 -16.43 0.70 3.79
CA LEU A 103 -17.44 0.45 4.83
C LEU A 103 -18.40 -0.62 4.32
N VAL A 104 -18.43 -1.75 5.02
CA VAL A 104 -19.38 -2.84 4.77
C VAL A 104 -20.36 -2.82 5.95
N TRP A 105 -21.63 -2.55 5.67
CA TRP A 105 -22.72 -2.47 6.66
C TRP A 105 -23.58 -3.73 6.62
#